data_AF-A0A8S2KV07-F1
#
_entry.id   AF-A0A8S2KV07-F1
#
_cell.length_a   1.000
_cell.length_b   1.000
_cell.length_c   1.000
_cell.angle_alpha   90.00
_cell.angle_beta   90.00
_cell.angle_gamma   90.00
#
_symmetry.space_group_name_H-M   'P 1'
#
loop_
_entity.id
_entity.type
_entity.pdbx_description
1 polymer ?
#
loop_
_entity_poly.entity_id
_entity_poly.type
_entity_poly.pdbx_seq_one_letter_code
_entity_poly.pdbx_strand_id
1 'polypeptide(L)'
;MVVALIAFFAQISDPKIGGTYMTLLNTVNNLGLNLSSTITLFVAQYLTWKTCTDGQSCNKKEDENLCTVAGKKCQITTSPYYIEVLVCSLLGALWLLICYRTVIRLQYLPRDKWHLTPKPAQPSASSEESDDILAADNHEQSLSR
;
A
#
# COMPACT_ATOMS: atom_id res chain seq x y z
N MET A 1 13.29 0.40 11.22
CA MET A 1 12.23 -0.42 11.85
C MET A 1 11.48 -1.26 10.81
N VAL A 2 12.12 -2.21 10.13
CA VAL A 2 11.41 -3.10 9.18
C VAL A 2 10.92 -4.37 9.90
N VAL A 3 11.70 -4.88 10.87
CA VAL A 3 11.37 -6.09 11.64
C VAL A 3 10.03 -5.96 12.39
N ALA A 4 9.77 -4.81 13.02
CA ALA A 4 8.51 -4.57 13.73
C ALA A 4 7.29 -4.53 12.80
N LEU A 5 7.45 -3.99 11.59
CA LEU A 5 6.40 -3.91 10.58
C LEU A 5 6.06 -5.31 10.02
N ILE A 6 7.09 -6.10 9.68
CA ILE A 6 6.93 -7.48 9.23
C ILE A 6 6.32 -8.37 10.33
N ALA A 7 6.70 -8.15 11.60
CA ALA A 7 6.08 -8.86 12.73
C ALA A 7 4.58 -8.52 12.88
N PHE A 8 4.19 -7.26 12.64
CA PHE A 8 2.79 -6.85 12.64
C PHE A 8 2.02 -7.45 11.45
N PHE A 9 2.61 -7.46 10.26
CA PHE A 9 2.01 -8.10 9.07
C PHE A 9 1.81 -9.61 9.26
N ALA A 10 2.72 -10.27 9.97
CA ALA A 10 2.56 -11.68 10.32
C ALA A 10 1.42 -11.89 11.33
N GLN A 11 1.22 -10.97 12.28
CA GLN A 11 0.16 -11.08 13.29
C GLN A 11 -1.25 -10.84 12.71
N ILE A 12 -1.38 -9.90 11.77
CA ILE A 12 -2.66 -9.54 11.16
C ILE A 12 -3.12 -10.51 10.07
N SER A 13 -2.18 -11.27 9.50
CA SER A 13 -2.47 -12.25 8.44
C SER A 13 -3.11 -13.51 9.04
N ASP A 14 -4.24 -13.95 8.46
CA ASP A 14 -4.97 -15.15 8.91
C ASP A 14 -4.11 -16.42 8.76
N PRO A 15 -4.08 -17.35 9.74
CA PRO A 15 -3.31 -18.59 9.64
C PRO A 15 -3.71 -19.50 8.45
N LYS A 16 -4.95 -19.44 7.93
CA LYS A 16 -5.41 -20.27 6.81
C LYS A 16 -5.01 -19.73 5.43
N ILE A 17 -4.88 -18.41 5.26
CA ILE A 17 -4.55 -17.76 3.97
C ILE A 17 -3.44 -16.70 4.15
N GLY A 18 -2.59 -16.88 5.15
CA GLY A 18 -1.65 -15.85 5.60
C GLY A 18 -0.55 -15.53 4.59
N GLY A 19 -0.17 -16.49 3.76
CA GLY A 19 0.82 -16.29 2.70
C GLY A 19 0.41 -15.24 1.68
N THR A 20 -0.86 -15.21 1.29
CA THR A 20 -1.39 -14.23 0.34
C THR A 20 -1.47 -12.83 0.95
N TYR A 21 -1.96 -12.71 2.19
CA TYR A 21 -2.02 -11.42 2.89
C TYR A 21 -0.64 -10.85 3.17
N MET A 22 0.30 -11.69 3.60
CA MET A 22 1.69 -11.28 3.85
C MET A 22 2.37 -10.77 2.57
N THR A 23 2.15 -11.46 1.45
CA THR A 23 2.71 -11.07 0.14
C THR A 23 2.08 -9.76 -0.35
N LEU A 24 0.77 -9.61 -0.26
CA LEU A 24 0.08 -8.38 -0.65
C LEU A 24 0.55 -7.18 0.18
N LEU A 25 0.67 -7.34 1.49
CA LEU A 25 1.16 -6.29 2.39
C LEU A 25 2.62 -5.91 2.08
N ASN A 26 3.47 -6.89 1.74
CA ASN A 26 4.82 -6.63 1.29
C ASN A 26 4.88 -5.89 -0.06
N THR A 27 3.99 -6.22 -0.99
CA THR A 27 3.86 -5.50 -2.28
C THR A 27 3.45 -4.05 -2.04
N VAL A 28 2.42 -3.83 -1.22
CA VAL A 28 1.96 -2.49 -0.85
C VAL A 28 3.07 -1.69 -0.17
N ASN A 29 3.84 -2.31 0.72
CA ASN A 29 4.95 -1.64 1.40
C ASN A 29 6.08 -1.25 0.42
N ASN A 30 6.48 -2.14 -0.50
CA ASN A 30 7.49 -1.83 -1.51
C ASN A 30 7.02 -0.77 -2.52
N LEU A 31 5.73 -0.79 -2.88
CA LEU A 31 5.16 0.22 -3.76
C LEU A 31 5.06 1.57 -3.07
N GLY A 32 4.62 1.61 -1.81
CA GLY A 32 4.50 2.84 -1.02
C GLY A 32 5.83 3.58 -0.87
N LEU A 33 6.93 2.85 -0.64
CA LEU A 33 8.26 3.45 -0.52
C LEU A 33 8.74 4.10 -1.83
N ASN A 34 8.52 3.44 -2.96
CA ASN A 34 8.88 4.00 -4.27
C ASN A 34 7.95 5.17 -4.67
N LEU A 35 6.64 5.04 -4.41
CA LEU A 35 5.67 6.09 -4.71
C LEU A 35 5.93 7.36 -3.90
N SER A 36 6.36 7.25 -2.64
CA SER A 36 6.69 8.41 -1.81
C SER A 36 7.73 9.31 -2.48
N SER A 37 8.77 8.72 -3.08
CA SER A 37 9.83 9.47 -3.77
C SER A 37 9.31 10.11 -5.05
N THR A 38 8.51 9.37 -5.84
CA THR A 38 7.91 9.89 -7.08
C THR A 38 6.96 11.06 -6.82
N ILE A 39 6.12 10.97 -5.78
CA ILE A 39 5.18 12.03 -5.41
C ILE A 39 5.94 13.27 -4.94
N THR A 40 6.98 13.09 -4.15
CA THR A 40 7.83 14.18 -3.65
C THR A 40 8.45 14.97 -4.81
N LEU A 41 9.09 14.27 -5.75
CA LEU A 41 9.65 14.90 -6.95
C LEU A 41 8.59 15.53 -7.84
N PHE A 42 7.41 14.92 -7.97
CA PHE A 42 6.31 15.50 -8.73
C PHE A 42 5.87 16.83 -8.13
N VAL A 43 5.67 16.90 -6.82
CA VAL A 43 5.32 18.15 -6.12
C VAL A 43 6.41 19.20 -6.28
N ALA A 44 7.69 18.82 -6.20
CA ALA A 44 8.81 19.73 -6.42
C ALA A 44 8.76 20.39 -7.82
N GLN A 45 8.33 19.66 -8.86
CA GLN A 45 8.15 20.24 -10.20
C GLN A 45 7.07 21.33 -10.23
N TYR A 46 5.97 21.16 -9.49
CA TYR A 46 4.90 22.18 -9.40
C TYR A 46 5.28 23.38 -8.54
N LEU A 47 6.11 23.18 -7.51
CA LEU A 47 6.54 24.23 -6.60
C LEU A 47 7.78 25.01 -7.07
N THR A 48 8.38 24.63 -8.20
CA THR A 48 9.56 25.31 -8.72
C THR A 48 9.15 26.62 -9.38
N TRP A 49 9.69 27.75 -8.91
CA TRP A 49 9.58 29.05 -9.58
C TRP A 49 10.90 29.46 -10.20
N LYS A 50 10.87 29.73 -11.51
CA LYS A 50 12.03 30.20 -12.28
C LYS A 50 11.82 31.64 -12.73
N THR A 51 12.87 32.46 -12.67
CA THR A 51 12.85 33.83 -13.22
C THR A 51 13.99 34.06 -14.19
N CYS A 52 13.73 34.90 -15.19
CA CYS A 52 14.73 35.39 -16.12
C CYS A 52 15.51 36.54 -15.46
N THR A 53 16.70 36.85 -15.98
CA THR A 53 17.58 37.91 -15.47
C THR A 53 16.90 39.30 -15.41
N ASP A 54 15.83 39.53 -16.18
CA ASP A 54 15.04 40.78 -16.20
C ASP A 54 13.88 40.82 -15.19
N GLY A 55 13.72 39.80 -14.35
CA GLY A 55 12.63 39.72 -13.38
C GLY A 55 11.31 39.17 -13.94
N GLN A 56 11.25 38.80 -15.22
CA GLN A 56 10.11 38.07 -15.79
C GLN A 56 10.11 36.60 -15.35
N SER A 57 8.94 36.00 -15.14
CA SER A 57 8.81 34.59 -14.77
C SER A 57 9.04 33.69 -15.99
N CYS A 58 9.86 32.65 -15.87
CA CYS A 58 10.14 31.67 -16.93
C CYS A 58 9.63 30.26 -16.56
N ASN A 59 8.40 30.19 -16.03
CA ASN A 59 7.78 28.92 -15.61
C ASN A 59 7.17 28.14 -16.78
N LYS A 60 6.77 28.81 -17.86
CA LYS A 60 6.25 28.15 -19.07
C LYS A 60 7.38 28.01 -20.09
N LYS A 61 7.26 26.97 -20.94
CA LYS A 61 8.20 26.74 -22.05
C LYS A 61 8.28 27.93 -23.02
N GLU A 62 7.17 28.62 -23.23
CA GLU A 62 7.10 29.81 -24.09
C GLU A 62 7.92 30.97 -23.51
N ASP A 63 7.74 31.28 -22.23
CA ASP A 63 8.49 32.32 -21.50
C ASP A 63 9.99 31.99 -21.39
N GLU A 64 10.33 30.70 -21.27
CA GLU A 64 11.70 30.20 -21.27
C GLU A 64 12.37 30.41 -22.65
N ASN A 65 11.65 30.16 -23.73
CA ASN A 65 12.14 30.41 -25.10
C ASN A 65 12.35 31.91 -25.35
N LEU A 66 11.43 32.76 -24.89
CA LEU A 66 11.57 34.22 -25.02
C LEU A 66 12.80 34.74 -24.24
N CYS A 67 13.04 34.23 -23.03
CA CYS A 67 14.20 34.58 -22.22
C CYS A 67 15.53 34.13 -22.86
N THR A 68 15.57 32.93 -23.46
CA THR A 68 16.78 32.40 -24.11
C THR A 68 17.08 33.08 -25.45
N VAL A 69 16.05 33.42 -26.24
CA VAL A 69 16.21 34.22 -27.47
C VAL A 69 16.74 35.62 -27.16
N ALA A 70 16.37 36.20 -26.03
CA ALA A 70 16.94 37.45 -25.53
C ALA A 70 18.39 37.33 -25.01
N GLY A 71 19.01 36.14 -25.12
CA GLY A 71 20.38 35.87 -24.67
C GLY A 71 20.53 35.74 -23.15
N LYS A 72 19.43 35.59 -22.41
CA LYS A 72 19.39 35.56 -20.94
C LYS A 72 19.21 34.13 -20.42
N LYS A 73 19.58 33.91 -19.16
CA LYS A 73 19.48 32.59 -18.51
C LYS A 73 18.29 32.59 -17.55
N CYS A 74 17.47 31.57 -17.65
CA CYS A 74 16.40 31.29 -16.71
C CYS A 74 17.02 30.63 -15.46
N GLN A 75 16.97 31.31 -14.32
CA GLN A 75 17.54 30.85 -13.06
C GLN A 75 16.45 30.53 -12.04
N ILE A 76 16.70 29.53 -11.19
CA ILE A 76 15.78 29.16 -10.11
C ILE A 76 15.97 30.16 -8.99
N THR A 77 14.98 31.03 -8.77
CA THR A 77 15.04 32.07 -7.73
C THR A 77 14.63 31.54 -6.37
N THR A 78 13.63 30.66 -6.34
CA THR A 78 13.14 30.05 -5.11
C THR A 78 13.48 28.58 -5.12
N SER A 79 14.35 28.16 -4.21
CA SER A 79 14.63 26.74 -4.01
C SER A 79 13.36 26.03 -3.53
N PRO A 80 12.80 25.07 -4.28
CA PRO A 80 11.57 24.39 -3.90
C PRO A 80 11.69 23.66 -2.56
N TYR A 81 12.91 23.28 -2.18
CA TYR A 81 13.26 22.57 -0.94
C TYR A 81 12.56 23.10 0.31
N TYR A 82 12.61 24.42 0.56
CA TYR A 82 12.04 24.97 1.80
C TYR A 82 10.51 24.89 1.83
N ILE A 83 9.86 25.11 0.69
CA ILE A 83 8.40 25.05 0.56
C ILE A 83 7.94 23.59 0.62
N GLU A 84 8.64 22.71 -0.08
CA GLU A 84 8.39 21.27 -0.15
C GLU A 84 8.49 20.61 1.23
N VAL A 85 9.56 20.91 1.98
CA VAL A 85 9.75 20.41 3.34
C VAL A 85 8.62 20.88 4.26
N LEU A 86 8.20 22.14 4.17
CA LEU A 86 7.07 22.68 4.95
C LEU A 86 5.77 21.94 4.62
N VAL A 87 5.43 21.79 3.34
CA VAL A 87 4.20 21.13 2.89
C VAL A 87 4.20 19.65 3.30
N CYS A 88 5.30 18.93 3.06
CA CYS A 88 5.43 17.52 3.41
C CYS A 88 5.33 17.31 4.93
N SER A 89 5.93 18.19 5.73
CA SER A 89 5.87 18.12 7.19
C SER A 89 4.46 18.34 7.71
N LEU A 90 3.71 19.31 7.18
CA LEU A 90 2.33 19.57 7.59
C LEU A 90 1.40 18.42 7.22
N LEU A 91 1.51 17.89 6.00
CA LEU A 91 0.74 16.73 5.55
C LEU A 91 1.08 15.48 6.37
N GLY A 92 2.37 15.25 6.62
CA GLY A 92 2.85 14.13 7.44
C GLY A 92 2.36 14.22 8.89
N ALA A 93 2.39 15.42 9.49
CA ALA A 93 1.87 15.64 10.83
C ALA A 93 0.36 15.41 10.89
N LEU A 94 -0.41 15.94 9.92
CA LEU A 94 -1.85 15.73 9.84
C LEU A 94 -2.19 14.24 9.69
N TRP A 95 -1.52 13.55 8.77
CA TRP A 95 -1.67 12.11 8.57
C TRP A 95 -1.35 11.33 9.84
N LEU A 96 -0.24 11.66 10.51
CA LEU A 96 0.17 11.00 11.74
C LEU A 96 -0.88 11.20 12.84
N LEU A 97 -1.41 12.41 13.03
CA LEU A 97 -2.45 12.68 14.04
C LEU A 97 -3.73 11.87 13.78
N ILE A 98 -4.14 11.75 12.53
CA ILE A 98 -5.34 10.98 12.14
C ILE A 98 -5.08 9.48 12.29
N CYS A 99 -4.01 8.96 11.67
CA CYS A 99 -3.71 7.54 11.63
C CYS A 99 -3.22 7.00 12.98
N TYR A 100 -2.59 7.80 13.83
CA TYR A 100 -2.12 7.37 15.15
C TYR A 100 -3.27 6.83 16.01
N ARG A 101 -4.44 7.47 15.97
CA ARG A 101 -5.63 6.97 16.68
C ARG A 101 -6.08 5.61 16.13
N THR A 102 -6.05 5.47 14.80
CA THR A 102 -6.43 4.22 14.13
C THR A 102 -5.43 3.11 14.42
N VAL A 103 -4.12 3.38 14.34
CA VAL A 103 -3.06 2.41 14.61
C VAL A 103 -3.15 1.91 16.04
N ILE A 104 -3.32 2.79 17.02
CA ILE A 104 -3.54 2.39 18.42
C ILE A 104 -4.77 1.50 18.54
N ARG A 105 -5.89 1.90 17.93
CA ARG A 105 -7.13 1.11 17.97
C ARG A 105 -6.93 -0.29 17.39
N LEU A 106 -6.18 -0.40 16.28
CA LEU A 106 -5.89 -1.69 15.64
C LEU A 106 -4.89 -2.53 16.44
N GLN A 107 -3.92 -1.90 17.12
CA GLN A 107 -2.94 -2.59 17.97
C GLN A 107 -3.56 -3.24 19.21
N TYR A 108 -4.56 -2.60 19.81
CA TYR A 108 -5.28 -3.16 20.98
C TYR A 108 -6.37 -4.19 20.60
N LEU A 109 -6.66 -4.38 19.31
CA LEU A 109 -7.71 -5.29 18.89
C LEU A 109 -7.25 -6.75 19.05
N PRO A 110 -7.99 -7.62 19.77
CA PRO A 110 -7.60 -9.00 20.01
C PRO A 110 -7.51 -9.78 18.70
N ARG A 111 -6.55 -10.73 18.64
CA ARG A 111 -6.20 -11.51 17.44
C ARG A 111 -7.39 -12.31 16.88
N ASP A 112 -8.32 -12.71 17.75
CA ASP A 112 -9.52 -13.46 17.38
C ASP A 112 -10.47 -12.69 16.44
N LYS A 113 -10.36 -11.36 16.37
CA LYS A 113 -11.13 -10.53 15.45
C LYS A 113 -10.48 -10.35 14.08
N TRP A 114 -9.18 -10.66 13.96
CA TRP A 114 -8.43 -10.57 12.72
C TRP A 114 -8.45 -11.88 11.92
N HIS A 115 -8.62 -13.00 12.61
CA HIS A 115 -8.61 -14.33 12.01
C HIS A 115 -10.03 -14.87 11.90
N LEU A 116 -10.32 -15.57 10.81
CA LEU A 116 -11.54 -16.34 10.67
C LEU A 116 -11.42 -17.55 11.60
N THR A 117 -11.97 -17.45 12.81
CA THR A 117 -12.13 -18.61 13.69
C THR A 117 -12.81 -19.72 12.89
N PRO A 118 -12.24 -20.94 12.84
CA PRO A 118 -12.96 -22.07 12.27
C PRO A 118 -14.31 -22.14 12.97
N LYS A 119 -15.40 -22.10 12.20
CA LYS A 119 -16.71 -22.51 12.72
C LYS A 119 -16.49 -23.93 13.28
N PRO A 120 -16.81 -24.22 14.56
CA PRO A 120 -16.80 -25.60 15.01
C PRO A 120 -17.68 -26.35 14.02
N ALA A 121 -17.15 -27.46 13.48
CA ALA A 121 -17.84 -28.25 12.48
C ALA A 121 -19.28 -28.46 12.97
N GLN A 122 -20.24 -27.75 12.36
CA GLN A 122 -21.59 -28.27 12.36
C GLN A 122 -21.44 -29.64 11.71
N PRO A 123 -22.01 -30.71 12.29
CA PRO A 123 -21.95 -32.01 11.66
C PRO A 123 -22.50 -31.83 10.25
N SER A 124 -21.58 -31.79 9.29
CA SER A 124 -21.89 -31.78 7.88
C SER A 124 -22.43 -33.17 7.66
N ALA A 125 -23.74 -33.25 7.44
CA ALA A 125 -24.40 -34.39 6.83
C ALA A 125 -23.83 -34.57 5.41
N SER A 126 -22.60 -35.08 5.36
CA SER A 126 -21.84 -35.41 4.16
C SER A 126 -20.90 -36.59 4.42
N SER A 127 -21.18 -37.39 5.46
CA SER A 127 -20.56 -38.70 5.67
C SER A 127 -21.40 -39.85 5.10
N GLU A 128 -22.66 -39.63 4.69
CA GLU A 128 -23.49 -40.69 4.10
C GLU A 128 -23.15 -40.98 2.63
N GLU A 129 -22.68 -40.00 1.85
CA GLU A 129 -22.47 -40.19 0.40
C GLU A 129 -21.17 -40.95 0.05
N SER A 130 -20.21 -41.02 0.98
CA SER A 130 -18.97 -41.80 0.77
C SER A 130 -19.10 -43.28 1.15
N ASP A 131 -19.99 -43.60 2.09
CA ASP A 131 -20.25 -44.98 2.51
C ASP A 131 -21.16 -45.73 1.50
N ASP A 132 -22.09 -45.01 0.83
CA ASP A 132 -22.95 -45.61 -0.19
C ASP A 132 -22.19 -46.01 -1.47
N ILE A 133 -21.15 -45.26 -1.87
CA ILE A 133 -20.31 -45.61 -3.03
C ILE A 133 -19.43 -46.83 -2.71
N LEU A 134 -18.96 -46.97 -1.47
CA LEU A 134 -18.18 -48.13 -1.02
C LEU A 134 -19.06 -49.38 -0.82
N ALA A 135 -20.34 -49.21 -0.48
CA ALA A 135 -21.31 -50.30 -0.37
C ALA A 135 -21.81 -50.79 -1.74
N ALA A 136 -21.98 -49.88 -2.72
CA ALA A 136 -22.36 -50.25 -4.09
C ALA A 136 -21.26 -51.06 -4.80
N ASP A 137 -19.99 -50.69 -4.63
CA ASP A 137 -18.85 -51.37 -5.26
C ASP A 137 -18.68 -52.82 -4.75
N ASN A 138 -18.88 -53.04 -3.45
CA ASN A 138 -18.84 -54.38 -2.84
C ASN A 138 -20.01 -55.29 -3.27
N HIS A 139 -21.17 -54.72 -3.62
CA HIS A 139 -22.31 -55.50 -4.07
C HIS A 139 -22.14 -55.98 -5.52
N GLU A 140 -21.57 -55.16 -6.43
CA GLU A 140 -21.27 -55.58 -7.81
C GLU A 140 -20.18 -56.65 -7.89
N GLN A 141 -19.19 -56.63 -6.99
CA GLN A 141 -18.16 -57.68 -6.93
C GLN A 141 -18.67 -59.03 -6.43
N SER A 142 -19.80 -59.07 -5.73
CA SER A 142 -20.38 -60.33 -5.21
C SER A 142 -21.26 -61.07 -6.22
N LEU A 143 -21.77 -60.39 -7.24
CA LEU A 143 -22.66 -60.97 -8.27
C LEU A 143 -21.92 -61.47 -9.53
N SER A 144 -20.61 -61.21 -9.61
CA SER A 144 -19.74 -61.54 -10.76
C SER A 144 -18.80 -62.74 -10.48
N ARG A 145 -19.05 -63.50 -9.41
CA ARG A 145 -18.29 -64.70 -9.04
C ARG A 145 -19.17 -65.94 -8.94
#